data_AF-A0A1W4WUA4-F1
#
_entry.id   AF-A0A1W4WUA4-F1
#
_cell.length_a   1.000
_cell.length_b   1.000
_cell.length_c   1.000
_cell.angle_alpha   90.00
_cell.angle_beta   90.00
_cell.angle_gamma   90.00
#
_symmetry.space_group_name_H-M   'P 1'
#
loop_
_entity.id
_entity.type
_entity.pdbx_description
1 polymer ?
#
loop_
_entity_poly.entity_id
_entity_poly.type
_entity_poly.pdbx_seq_one_letter_code
_entity_poly.pdbx_strand_id
1 'polypeptide(L)'
;MSCPGRYSYHPNGDTTGDDGMLYGEYLMLDKLLTAQRPLSAYHGHAVHDEHLFIITHQAYELWFKQIIYELDSIRALFKRVVEETQSLEILKRLNRIVLILKILVDQVMILETMTPLDFMEFRDYLCPASGFQSLQFRLLENKLGVKQEHRVKYNQNYAKVFGNDEQAVKAIEKSESEPSLKELVERWLERTPGLENEGFNFWEKYKKAVNRFLEVKVGPEEFNDDNKDYRNQEYEKKREQFESVLDNRVHDALMSRGERRFSHKALQGAILITLYRDEPRFSQPHQILTLLMDIDSLITKWRYNHVIMVQRMIGSSQLGTGGSSGYQYLRSTLSDRYKVFVDLFNLSTFLVPRSFIPNLGLKIKNHLYSNTDWKTASEDCIQNNEEEKLDVKNF
;
A
#
# COMPACT_ATOMS: atom_id res chain seq x y z
N MET A 1 23.07 13.90 -15.49
CA MET A 1 23.76 14.01 -14.20
C MET A 1 25.12 13.35 -14.37
N SER A 2 26.18 14.14 -14.52
CA SER A 2 27.55 13.63 -14.57
C SER A 2 28.08 13.47 -13.14
N CYS A 3 28.84 12.41 -12.85
CA CYS A 3 29.55 12.29 -11.57
C CYS A 3 30.47 13.51 -11.40
N PRO A 4 30.41 14.26 -10.28
CA PRO A 4 31.37 15.32 -10.03
C PRO A 4 32.75 14.68 -9.81
N GLY A 5 33.66 14.90 -10.74
CA GLY A 5 35.06 14.46 -10.62
C GLY A 5 35.73 15.17 -9.44
N ARG A 6 36.52 14.42 -8.67
CA ARG A 6 37.53 15.02 -7.78
C ARG A 6 38.62 15.60 -8.66
N TYR A 7 38.59 16.90 -8.90
CA TYR A 7 39.70 17.58 -9.57
C TYR A 7 40.85 17.79 -8.57
N SER A 8 41.86 16.93 -8.61
CA SER A 8 43.20 17.27 -8.13
C SER A 8 43.88 18.13 -9.21
N TYR A 9 44.09 19.41 -8.91
CA TYR A 9 44.75 20.34 -9.83
C TYR A 9 46.25 20.04 -9.88
N HIS A 10 46.73 19.42 -10.95
CA HIS A 10 48.17 19.31 -11.24
C HIS A 10 48.63 20.47 -12.15
N PRO A 11 49.79 21.12 -11.89
CA PRO A 11 50.17 22.36 -12.59
C PRO A 11 50.68 22.17 -14.02
N ASN A 12 50.79 20.94 -14.51
CA ASN A 12 51.23 20.64 -15.87
C ASN A 12 50.08 19.94 -16.57
N GLY A 13 49.55 20.56 -17.63
CA GLY A 13 48.30 20.21 -18.33
C GLY A 13 48.30 18.87 -19.06
N ASP A 14 48.58 17.79 -18.34
CA ASP A 14 48.38 16.42 -18.77
C ASP A 14 47.28 15.82 -17.88
N THR A 15 46.04 15.90 -18.35
CA THR A 15 44.87 15.32 -17.65
C THR A 15 44.80 13.82 -17.97
N THR A 16 45.81 13.06 -17.52
CA THR A 16 45.77 11.60 -17.51
C THR A 16 46.20 11.14 -16.13
N GLY A 17 45.24 11.01 -15.20
CA GLY A 17 45.56 10.51 -13.86
C GLY A 17 44.52 10.80 -12.78
N ASP A 18 43.34 10.17 -12.89
CA ASP A 18 42.70 9.41 -11.81
C ASP A 18 41.64 8.53 -12.50
N ASP A 19 41.65 7.21 -12.30
CA ASP A 19 40.84 6.23 -13.04
C ASP A 19 39.34 6.42 -12.71
N GLY A 20 38.71 7.39 -13.38
CA GLY A 20 37.30 7.69 -13.21
C GLY A 20 36.45 6.56 -13.77
N MET A 21 35.56 6.00 -12.95
CA MET A 21 34.64 4.94 -13.39
C MET A 21 33.77 5.43 -14.57
N LEU A 22 33.83 4.71 -15.68
CA LEU A 22 33.08 5.05 -16.88
C LEU A 22 31.58 4.75 -16.69
N TYR A 23 30.71 5.50 -17.36
CA TYR A 23 29.25 5.32 -17.27
C TYR A 23 28.81 3.88 -17.60
N GLY A 24 29.37 3.30 -18.66
CA GLY A 24 29.06 1.94 -19.09
C GLY A 24 29.50 0.88 -18.09
N GLU A 25 30.60 1.11 -17.37
CA GLU A 25 31.11 0.24 -16.32
C GLU A 25 30.23 0.34 -15.05
N TYR A 26 29.92 1.57 -14.62
CA TYR A 26 29.08 1.82 -13.45
C TYR A 26 27.69 1.18 -13.56
N LEU A 27 27.07 1.27 -14.75
CA LEU A 27 25.75 0.70 -15.01
C LEU A 27 25.78 -0.74 -15.54
N MET A 28 26.96 -1.31 -15.74
CA MET A 28 27.15 -2.66 -16.30
C MET A 28 26.37 -2.86 -17.61
N LEU A 29 26.50 -1.88 -18.53
CA LEU A 29 25.73 -1.88 -19.77
C LEU A 29 26.09 -3.05 -20.69
N ASP A 30 27.29 -3.62 -20.53
CA ASP A 30 27.70 -4.86 -21.19
C ASP A 30 26.77 -6.03 -20.84
N LYS A 31 26.31 -6.13 -19.58
CA LYS A 31 25.34 -7.16 -19.17
C LYS A 31 23.92 -6.76 -19.52
N LEU A 32 23.56 -5.51 -19.27
CA LEU A 32 22.18 -5.04 -19.44
C LEU A 32 21.75 -5.02 -20.91
N LEU A 33 22.62 -4.53 -21.80
CA LEU A 33 22.33 -4.35 -23.23
C LEU A 33 22.70 -5.57 -24.10
N THR A 34 23.10 -6.69 -23.48
CA THR A 34 23.31 -7.98 -24.17
C THR A 34 22.35 -9.08 -23.69
N ALA A 35 21.41 -8.73 -22.80
CA ALA A 35 20.43 -9.66 -22.25
C ALA A 35 19.22 -9.91 -23.17
N GLN A 36 19.16 -9.28 -24.35
CA GLN A 36 18.03 -9.36 -25.29
C GLN A 36 18.24 -10.53 -26.25
N ARG A 37 17.53 -11.64 -26.03
CA ARG A 37 17.61 -12.85 -26.87
C ARG A 37 16.24 -13.24 -27.45
N PRO A 38 15.87 -12.71 -28.63
CA PRO A 38 14.65 -13.12 -29.34
C PRO A 38 14.73 -14.61 -29.73
N LEU A 39 13.76 -15.41 -29.27
CA LEU A 39 13.69 -16.84 -29.57
C LEU A 39 13.26 -17.09 -31.02
N SER A 40 12.40 -16.23 -31.58
CA SER A 40 11.96 -16.32 -32.97
C SER A 40 13.16 -16.24 -33.93
N ALA A 41 14.08 -15.31 -33.68
CA ALA A 41 15.34 -15.18 -34.43
C ALA A 41 16.25 -16.40 -34.25
N TYR A 42 16.36 -16.95 -33.04
CA TYR A 42 17.12 -18.18 -32.78
C TYR A 42 16.58 -19.40 -33.55
N HIS A 43 15.25 -19.46 -33.73
CA HIS A 43 14.58 -20.50 -34.51
C HIS A 43 14.51 -20.21 -36.02
N GLY A 44 15.15 -19.14 -36.50
CA GLY A 44 15.26 -18.81 -37.92
C GLY A 44 14.08 -18.03 -38.52
N HIS A 45 13.14 -17.58 -37.69
CA HIS A 45 11.99 -16.77 -38.12
C HIS A 45 11.92 -15.51 -37.25
N ALA A 46 12.76 -14.52 -37.53
CA ALA A 46 12.85 -13.32 -36.70
C ALA A 46 11.58 -12.47 -36.79
N VAL A 47 10.88 -12.32 -35.66
CA VAL A 47 9.74 -11.41 -35.51
C VAL A 47 10.21 -10.14 -34.80
N HIS A 48 9.96 -8.98 -35.42
CA HIS A 48 10.46 -7.69 -34.94
C HIS A 48 9.97 -7.36 -33.52
N ASP A 49 8.67 -7.50 -33.28
CA ASP A 49 8.01 -7.06 -32.04
C ASP A 49 8.37 -7.92 -30.82
N GLU A 50 9.01 -9.09 -31.01
CA GLU A 50 9.56 -9.86 -29.90
C GLU A 50 10.63 -9.05 -29.12
N HIS A 51 11.40 -8.20 -29.81
CA HIS A 51 12.37 -7.34 -29.13
C HIS A 51 11.67 -6.32 -28.21
N LEU A 52 10.56 -5.72 -28.66
CA LEU A 52 9.74 -4.83 -27.83
C LEU A 52 9.20 -5.58 -26.61
N PHE A 53 8.65 -6.78 -26.83
CA PHE A 53 8.14 -7.64 -25.76
C PHE A 53 9.22 -7.89 -24.69
N ILE A 54 10.44 -8.25 -25.08
CA ILE A 54 11.56 -8.48 -24.16
C ILE A 54 11.93 -7.22 -23.39
N ILE A 55 12.16 -6.10 -24.08
CA ILE A 55 12.58 -4.84 -23.46
C ILE A 55 11.52 -4.32 -22.49
N THR A 56 10.24 -4.40 -22.83
CA THR A 56 9.15 -4.00 -21.93
C THR A 56 9.20 -4.81 -20.63
N HIS A 57 9.31 -6.15 -20.70
CA HIS A 57 9.36 -6.99 -19.50
C HIS A 57 10.65 -6.78 -18.69
N GLN A 58 11.80 -6.61 -19.33
CA GLN A 58 13.05 -6.28 -18.65
C GLN A 58 12.96 -4.94 -17.90
N ALA A 59 12.35 -3.92 -18.51
CA ALA A 59 12.11 -2.64 -17.85
C ALA A 59 11.17 -2.77 -16.64
N TYR A 60 10.09 -3.56 -16.74
CA TYR A 60 9.24 -3.89 -15.58
C TYR A 60 10.04 -4.55 -14.45
N GLU A 61 10.87 -5.54 -14.76
CA GLU A 61 11.66 -6.28 -13.76
C GLU A 61 12.72 -5.39 -13.08
N LEU A 62 13.32 -4.42 -13.79
CA LEU A 62 14.19 -3.42 -13.17
C LEU A 62 13.44 -2.55 -12.17
N TRP A 63 12.24 -2.09 -12.53
CA TRP A 63 11.41 -1.30 -11.63
C TRP A 63 10.87 -2.11 -10.45
N PHE A 64 10.49 -3.38 -10.64
CA PHE A 64 10.13 -4.27 -9.54
C PHE A 64 11.29 -4.44 -8.56
N LYS A 65 12.52 -4.59 -9.07
CA LYS A 65 13.72 -4.63 -8.22
C LYS A 65 13.88 -3.35 -7.40
N GLN A 66 13.68 -2.18 -8.02
CA GLN A 66 13.74 -0.91 -7.30
C GLN A 66 12.63 -0.81 -6.23
N ILE A 67 11.40 -1.18 -6.55
CA ILE A 67 10.29 -1.17 -5.58
C ILE A 67 10.59 -2.10 -4.41
N ILE A 68 11.08 -3.32 -4.66
CA ILE A 68 11.44 -4.26 -3.60
C ILE A 68 12.56 -3.70 -2.72
N TYR A 69 13.56 -3.05 -3.33
CA TYR A 69 14.64 -2.40 -2.59
C TYR A 69 14.13 -1.29 -1.65
N GLU A 70 13.26 -0.42 -2.15
CA GLU A 70 12.60 0.60 -1.32
C GLU A 70 11.75 -0.05 -0.22
N LEU A 71 10.93 -1.04 -0.57
CA LEU A 71 10.01 -1.72 0.33
C LEU A 71 10.75 -2.43 1.47
N ASP A 72 11.84 -3.14 1.19
CA ASP A 72 12.65 -3.80 2.21
C ASP A 72 13.29 -2.80 3.16
N SER A 73 13.71 -1.65 2.63
CA SER A 73 14.25 -0.57 3.43
C SER A 73 13.19 0.08 4.35
N ILE A 74 11.96 0.25 3.86
CA ILE A 74 10.82 0.76 4.64
C ILE A 74 10.42 -0.25 5.72
N ARG A 75 10.33 -1.54 5.37
CA ARG A 75 10.08 -2.63 6.32
C ARG A 75 11.13 -2.64 7.44
N ALA A 76 12.40 -2.38 7.12
CA ALA A 76 13.46 -2.28 8.12
C ALA A 76 13.27 -1.08 9.08
N LEU A 77 12.78 0.07 8.58
CA LEU A 77 12.49 1.24 9.41
C LEU A 77 11.32 0.97 10.37
N PHE A 78 10.22 0.36 9.91
CA PHE A 78 9.07 0.04 10.77
C PHE A 78 9.34 -1.04 11.82
N LYS A 79 10.40 -1.84 11.70
CA LYS A 79 10.78 -2.84 12.72
C LYS A 79 11.20 -2.19 14.05
N ARG A 80 11.59 -0.92 14.04
CA ARG A 80 12.01 -0.16 15.22
C ARG A 80 10.89 0.77 15.69
N VAL A 81 11.06 1.41 16.83
CA VAL A 81 10.23 2.58 17.17
C VAL A 81 10.54 3.65 16.10
N VAL A 82 9.49 4.11 15.41
CA VAL A 82 9.63 5.06 14.30
C VAL A 82 9.75 6.45 14.89
N GLU A 83 10.95 7.00 14.85
CA GLU A 83 11.20 8.40 15.18
C GLU A 83 10.57 9.33 14.12
N GLU A 84 10.19 10.54 14.49
CA GLU A 84 9.58 11.51 13.55
C GLU A 84 10.50 11.81 12.35
N THR A 85 11.82 11.85 12.58
CA THR A 85 12.82 12.04 11.51
C THR A 85 12.83 10.89 10.50
N GLN A 86 12.54 9.66 10.95
CA GLN A 86 12.44 8.48 10.07
C GLN A 86 11.12 8.44 9.30
N SER A 87 10.07 9.11 9.80
CA SER A 87 8.77 9.19 9.13
C SER A 87 8.87 9.91 7.77
N LEU A 88 9.68 10.97 7.69
CA LEU A 88 9.96 11.66 6.42
C LEU A 88 10.68 10.76 5.41
N GLU A 89 11.61 9.93 5.87
CA GLU A 89 12.30 8.97 5.00
C GLU A 89 11.35 7.90 4.47
N ILE A 90 10.46 7.37 5.33
CA ILE A 90 9.40 6.44 4.93
C ILE A 90 8.49 7.08 3.87
N LEU A 91 8.02 8.30 4.11
CA LEU A 91 7.18 9.04 3.17
C LEU A 91 7.86 9.24 1.81
N LYS A 92 9.11 9.69 1.82
CA LYS A 92 9.89 9.89 0.60
C LYS A 92 9.98 8.59 -0.23
N ARG A 93 10.24 7.46 0.43
CA ARG A 93 10.40 6.15 -0.24
C ARG A 93 9.06 5.57 -0.69
N LEU A 94 7.99 5.69 0.10
CA LEU A 94 6.64 5.31 -0.32
C LEU A 94 6.17 6.14 -1.51
N ASN A 95 6.39 7.45 -1.49
CA ASN A 95 6.05 8.32 -2.62
C ASN A 95 6.87 7.96 -3.87
N ARG A 96 8.14 7.58 -3.72
CA ARG A 96 8.94 7.04 -4.82
C ARG A 96 8.33 5.77 -5.42
N ILE A 97 7.89 4.82 -4.58
CA ILE A 97 7.18 3.62 -5.05
C ILE A 97 5.91 4.01 -5.82
N VAL A 98 5.13 4.96 -5.32
CA VAL A 98 3.92 5.49 -5.99
C VAL A 98 4.26 6.04 -7.38
N LEU A 99 5.32 6.84 -7.51
CA LEU A 99 5.74 7.39 -8.81
C LEU A 99 6.23 6.31 -9.77
N ILE A 100 7.00 5.33 -9.29
CA ILE A 100 7.41 4.19 -10.11
C ILE A 100 6.18 3.40 -10.59
N LEU A 101 5.23 3.11 -9.71
CA LEU A 101 4.01 2.41 -10.08
C LEU A 101 3.17 3.18 -11.11
N LYS A 102 3.13 4.51 -11.07
CA LYS A 102 2.49 5.32 -12.12
C LYS A 102 3.15 5.10 -13.49
N ILE A 103 4.48 5.10 -13.55
CA ILE A 103 5.22 4.79 -14.78
C ILE A 103 4.90 3.36 -15.24
N LEU A 104 4.84 2.39 -14.34
CA LEU A 104 4.48 1.01 -14.67
C LEU A 104 3.05 0.88 -15.22
N VAL A 105 2.10 1.65 -14.71
CA VAL A 105 0.73 1.69 -15.24
C VAL A 105 0.72 2.21 -16.68
N ASP A 106 1.48 3.28 -16.95
CA ASP A 106 1.53 3.91 -18.28
C ASP A 106 2.34 3.09 -19.29
N GLN A 107 3.35 2.35 -18.83
CA GLN A 107 4.22 1.52 -19.66
C GLN A 107 3.47 0.43 -20.44
N VAL A 108 2.29 0.00 -19.98
CA VAL A 108 1.41 -0.94 -20.71
C VAL A 108 1.08 -0.40 -22.10
N MET A 109 0.89 0.91 -22.25
CA MET A 109 0.53 1.54 -23.53
C MET A 109 1.62 1.36 -24.60
N ILE A 110 2.88 1.20 -24.20
CA ILE A 110 3.98 0.93 -25.13
C ILE A 110 3.81 -0.46 -25.76
N LEU A 111 3.49 -1.47 -24.94
CA LEU A 111 3.30 -2.83 -25.44
C LEU A 111 2.00 -2.98 -26.22
N GLU A 112 1.00 -2.13 -25.98
CA GLU A 112 -0.23 -2.08 -26.78
C GLU A 112 -0.04 -1.57 -28.22
N THR A 113 1.15 -1.08 -28.57
CA THR A 113 1.51 -0.73 -29.96
C THR A 113 1.78 -1.95 -30.84
N MET A 114 2.11 -3.09 -30.23
CA MET A 114 2.24 -4.38 -30.92
C MET A 114 0.84 -4.90 -31.29
N THR A 115 0.69 -5.39 -32.53
CA THR A 115 -0.62 -5.93 -32.95
C THR A 115 -0.81 -7.37 -32.45
N PRO A 116 -2.07 -7.83 -32.28
CA PRO A 116 -2.31 -9.23 -31.93
C PRO A 116 -1.79 -10.22 -32.96
N LEU A 117 -1.73 -9.85 -34.25
CA LEU A 117 -1.20 -10.72 -35.31
C LEU A 117 0.32 -10.90 -35.15
N ASP A 118 1.06 -9.81 -34.94
CA ASP A 118 2.51 -9.86 -34.72
C ASP A 118 2.84 -10.63 -33.43
N PHE A 119 2.04 -10.46 -32.38
CA PHE A 119 2.19 -11.23 -31.15
C PHE A 119 2.03 -12.74 -31.39
N MET A 120 1.06 -13.15 -32.22
CA MET A 120 0.83 -14.56 -32.54
C MET A 120 2.00 -15.20 -33.29
N GLU A 121 2.79 -14.43 -34.07
CA GLU A 121 3.93 -14.97 -34.83
C GLU A 121 5.05 -15.51 -33.94
N PHE A 122 5.23 -14.97 -32.72
CA PHE A 122 6.27 -15.44 -31.80
C PHE A 122 5.75 -16.06 -30.49
N ARG A 123 4.44 -16.01 -30.25
CA ARG A 123 3.81 -16.53 -29.02
C ARG A 123 4.15 -17.98 -28.73
N ASP A 124 4.26 -18.82 -29.76
CA ASP A 124 4.49 -20.26 -29.59
C ASP A 124 5.89 -20.56 -29.03
N TYR A 125 6.87 -19.69 -29.27
CA TYR A 125 8.21 -19.81 -28.69
C TYR A 125 8.24 -19.52 -27.18
N LEU A 126 7.21 -18.87 -26.63
CA LEU A 126 7.15 -18.52 -25.21
C LEU A 126 6.70 -19.68 -24.33
N CYS A 127 6.02 -20.70 -24.85
CA CYS A 127 5.47 -21.78 -24.03
C CYS A 127 6.60 -22.62 -23.38
N PRO A 128 6.52 -22.97 -22.07
CA PRO A 128 5.46 -22.71 -21.10
C PRO A 128 5.66 -21.44 -20.25
N ALA A 129 6.58 -20.57 -20.64
CA ALA A 129 6.91 -19.36 -19.89
C ALA A 129 5.72 -18.39 -19.81
N SER A 130 5.56 -17.77 -18.63
CA SER A 130 4.49 -16.80 -18.40
C SER A 130 4.81 -15.85 -17.24
N GLY A 131 4.08 -14.74 -17.16
CA GLY A 131 4.19 -13.80 -16.04
C GLY A 131 3.89 -14.41 -14.66
N PHE A 132 3.32 -15.62 -14.59
CA PHE A 132 3.23 -16.36 -13.32
C PHE A 132 4.60 -16.68 -12.71
N GLN A 133 5.64 -16.77 -13.55
CA GLN A 133 7.03 -17.02 -13.16
C GLN A 133 7.80 -15.72 -12.84
N SER A 134 7.16 -14.55 -12.82
CA SER A 134 7.81 -13.33 -12.31
C SER A 134 8.00 -13.46 -10.80
N LEU A 135 9.22 -13.84 -10.39
CA LEU A 135 9.60 -13.98 -8.99
C LEU A 135 9.41 -12.65 -8.25
N GLN A 136 9.91 -11.56 -8.82
CA GLN A 136 9.86 -10.24 -8.17
C GLN A 136 8.42 -9.75 -7.95
N PHE A 137 7.51 -10.01 -8.89
CA PHE A 137 6.10 -9.67 -8.69
C PHE A 137 5.48 -10.43 -7.50
N ARG A 138 5.84 -11.71 -7.30
CA ARG A 138 5.38 -12.48 -6.12
C ARG A 138 6.02 -12.00 -4.83
N LEU A 139 7.32 -11.70 -4.85
CA LEU A 139 8.01 -11.11 -3.70
C LEU A 139 7.39 -9.77 -3.31
N LEU A 140 7.04 -8.92 -4.27
CA LEU A 140 6.35 -7.65 -4.04
C LEU A 140 5.00 -7.86 -3.34
N GLU A 141 4.15 -8.74 -3.88
CA GLU A 141 2.84 -9.05 -3.28
C GLU A 141 2.99 -9.54 -1.82
N ASN A 142 3.92 -10.46 -1.57
CA ASN A 142 4.15 -11.04 -0.25
C ASN A 142 4.69 -10.00 0.74
N LYS A 143 5.71 -9.23 0.32
CA LYS A 143 6.33 -8.17 1.15
C LYS A 143 5.36 -7.05 1.46
N LEU A 144 4.39 -6.74 0.59
CA LEU A 144 3.30 -5.82 0.91
C LEU A 144 2.36 -6.43 1.95
N GLY A 145 1.89 -7.66 1.72
CA GLY A 145 1.07 -8.40 2.67
C GLY A 145 -0.09 -9.21 2.07
N VAL A 146 -0.02 -9.56 0.77
CA VAL A 146 -1.03 -10.43 0.15
C VAL A 146 -0.86 -11.86 0.69
N LYS A 147 -1.82 -12.29 1.52
CA LYS A 147 -1.83 -13.64 2.11
C LYS A 147 -2.23 -14.71 1.11
N GLN A 148 -1.75 -15.94 1.32
CA GLN A 148 -1.97 -17.06 0.41
C GLN A 148 -3.45 -17.43 0.28
N GLU A 149 -4.18 -17.42 1.39
CA GLU A 149 -5.62 -17.71 1.48
C GLU A 149 -6.49 -16.71 0.71
N HIS A 150 -6.02 -15.47 0.54
CA HIS A 150 -6.73 -14.45 -0.25
C HIS A 150 -6.54 -14.65 -1.75
N ARG A 151 -5.47 -15.33 -2.18
CA ARG A 151 -5.21 -15.58 -3.60
C ARG A 151 -6.33 -16.47 -4.18
N VAL A 152 -6.69 -16.21 -5.44
CA VAL A 152 -7.67 -17.04 -6.15
C VAL A 152 -7.12 -18.46 -6.34
N LYS A 153 -7.99 -19.49 -6.31
CA LYS A 153 -7.63 -20.92 -6.26
C LYS A 153 -6.50 -21.33 -7.21
N TYR A 154 -6.56 -20.88 -8.47
CA TYR A 154 -5.53 -21.18 -9.47
C TYR A 154 -4.11 -20.74 -9.03
N ASN A 155 -4.00 -19.65 -8.28
CA ASN A 155 -2.74 -19.04 -7.85
C ASN A 155 -2.51 -19.15 -6.33
N GLN A 156 -3.23 -20.04 -5.63
CA GLN A 156 -2.97 -20.29 -4.21
C GLN A 156 -1.64 -21.01 -3.99
N ASN A 157 -1.26 -21.93 -4.89
CA ASN A 157 0.03 -22.61 -4.87
C ASN A 157 1.00 -22.04 -5.90
N TYR A 158 1.14 -20.72 -5.94
CA TYR A 158 1.97 -20.02 -6.92
C TYR A 158 3.45 -20.40 -6.85
N ALA A 159 3.94 -20.86 -5.69
CA ALA A 159 5.32 -21.35 -5.54
C ALA A 159 5.64 -22.55 -6.45
N LYS A 160 4.64 -23.39 -6.78
CA LYS A 160 4.82 -24.56 -7.68
C LYS A 160 5.31 -24.17 -9.07
N VAL A 161 5.00 -22.95 -9.51
CA VAL A 161 5.37 -22.43 -10.83
C VAL A 161 6.88 -22.22 -10.97
N PHE A 162 7.60 -22.08 -9.85
CA PHE A 162 9.06 -21.94 -9.81
C PHE A 162 9.80 -23.29 -9.81
N GLY A 163 9.07 -24.41 -9.76
CA GLY A 163 9.60 -25.77 -9.97
C GLY A 163 10.79 -26.09 -9.05
N ASN A 164 11.94 -26.36 -9.67
CA ASN A 164 13.18 -26.78 -9.01
C ASN A 164 14.17 -25.63 -8.76
N ASP A 165 13.79 -24.37 -9.01
CA ASP A 165 14.64 -23.23 -8.67
C ASP A 165 14.66 -23.03 -7.15
N GLU A 166 15.62 -23.69 -6.49
CA GLU A 166 15.78 -23.60 -5.04
C GLU A 166 15.96 -22.17 -4.54
N GLN A 167 16.58 -21.28 -5.33
CA GLN A 167 16.81 -19.90 -4.90
C GLN A 167 15.50 -19.11 -4.93
N ALA A 168 14.71 -19.28 -5.98
CA ALA A 168 13.39 -18.67 -6.09
C ALA A 168 12.44 -19.16 -4.99
N VAL A 169 12.41 -20.48 -4.74
CA VAL A 169 11.58 -21.06 -3.68
C VAL A 169 11.98 -20.55 -2.30
N LYS A 170 13.29 -20.55 -1.97
CA LYS A 170 13.80 -19.98 -0.70
C LYS A 170 13.47 -18.50 -0.57
N ALA A 171 13.53 -17.73 -1.65
CA ALA A 171 13.18 -16.31 -1.63
C ALA A 171 11.67 -16.10 -1.35
N ILE A 172 10.81 -16.94 -1.93
CA ILE A 172 9.36 -16.91 -1.69
C ILE A 172 9.06 -17.28 -0.23
N GLU A 173 9.58 -18.39 0.26
CA GLU A 173 9.42 -18.83 1.65
C GLU A 173 9.87 -17.76 2.64
N LYS A 174 11.01 -17.12 2.37
CA LYS A 174 11.51 -15.99 3.16
C LYS A 174 10.54 -14.80 3.12
N SER A 175 9.99 -14.48 1.94
CA SER A 175 9.05 -13.36 1.80
C SER A 175 7.69 -13.59 2.47
N GLU A 176 7.25 -14.85 2.61
CA GLU A 176 6.02 -15.22 3.32
C GLU A 176 6.20 -15.28 4.83
N SER A 177 7.40 -15.68 5.31
CA SER A 177 7.70 -15.83 6.73
C SER A 177 8.15 -14.53 7.41
N GLU A 178 8.83 -13.64 6.70
CA GLU A 178 9.23 -12.36 7.26
C GLU A 178 8.01 -11.41 7.42
N PRO A 179 8.03 -10.50 8.42
CA PRO A 179 6.96 -9.52 8.57
C PRO A 179 6.75 -8.69 7.29
N SER A 180 5.52 -8.73 6.79
CA SER A 180 5.05 -7.90 5.67
C SER A 180 4.94 -6.44 6.08
N LEU A 181 4.86 -5.53 5.10
CA LEU A 181 4.61 -4.12 5.36
C LEU A 181 3.27 -3.93 6.09
N LYS A 182 2.22 -4.69 5.73
CA LYS A 182 0.93 -4.69 6.43
C LYS A 182 1.09 -4.94 7.92
N GLU A 183 1.77 -6.02 8.30
CA GLU A 183 1.96 -6.41 9.70
C GLU A 183 2.82 -5.40 10.47
N LEU A 184 3.80 -4.79 9.82
CA LEU A 184 4.64 -3.76 10.43
C LEU A 184 3.90 -2.44 10.63
N VAL A 185 3.09 -2.02 9.65
CA VAL A 185 2.20 -0.85 9.74
C VAL A 185 1.13 -1.09 10.80
N GLU A 186 0.54 -2.28 10.86
CA GLU A 186 -0.43 -2.69 11.89
C GLU A 186 0.15 -2.52 13.30
N ARG A 187 1.33 -3.07 13.57
CA ARG A 187 2.02 -2.89 14.86
C ARG A 187 2.34 -1.44 15.17
N TRP A 188 2.68 -0.63 14.16
CA TRP A 188 2.92 0.80 14.34
C TRP A 188 1.62 1.54 14.70
N LEU A 189 0.51 1.22 14.03
CA LEU A 189 -0.82 1.78 14.31
C LEU A 189 -1.33 1.41 15.71
N GLU A 190 -1.04 0.21 16.20
CA GLU A 190 -1.42 -0.23 17.56
C GLU A 190 -0.73 0.57 18.67
N ARG A 191 0.37 1.25 18.34
CA ARG A 191 1.13 2.14 19.24
C ARG A 191 0.82 3.61 19.00
N THR A 192 -0.24 3.92 18.26
CA THR A 192 -0.58 5.31 17.95
C THR A 192 -0.90 6.05 19.26
N PRO A 193 -0.21 7.16 19.54
CA PRO A 193 -0.43 7.94 20.75
C PRO A 193 -1.87 8.45 20.84
N GLY A 194 -2.54 8.20 21.97
CA GLY A 194 -3.91 8.63 22.25
C GLY A 194 -4.91 7.48 22.38
N LEU A 195 -4.49 6.24 22.08
CA LEU A 195 -5.28 5.03 22.23
C LEU A 195 -5.26 4.45 23.65
N GLU A 196 -4.39 4.95 24.52
CA GLU A 196 -4.22 4.49 25.88
C GLU A 196 -5.47 4.78 26.73
N ASN A 197 -5.86 3.80 27.57
CA ASN A 197 -6.96 3.97 28.52
C ASN A 197 -6.64 5.05 29.56
N GLU A 198 -5.38 5.08 30.00
CA GLU A 198 -4.81 6.12 30.86
C GLU A 198 -4.16 7.16 29.95
N GLY A 199 -4.79 8.34 29.80
CA GLY A 199 -4.35 9.38 28.87
C GLY A 199 -5.52 9.98 28.10
N PHE A 200 -5.38 10.12 26.78
CA PHE A 200 -6.45 10.71 25.96
C PHE A 200 -7.70 9.84 25.92
N ASN A 201 -7.55 8.51 25.95
CA ASN A 201 -8.62 7.53 25.80
C ASN A 201 -9.53 7.86 24.62
N PHE A 202 -8.93 7.90 23.43
CA PHE A 202 -9.63 8.26 22.20
C PHE A 202 -10.85 7.38 21.97
N TRP A 203 -10.72 6.07 22.15
CA TRP A 203 -11.74 5.12 21.71
C TRP A 203 -13.06 5.26 22.48
N GLU A 204 -13.01 5.46 23.79
CA GLU A 204 -14.22 5.69 24.59
C GLU A 204 -14.85 7.06 24.28
N LYS A 205 -14.05 8.08 24.03
CA LYS A 205 -14.56 9.40 23.59
C LYS A 205 -15.19 9.33 22.21
N TYR A 206 -14.59 8.56 21.30
CA TYR A 206 -15.10 8.32 19.96
C TYR A 206 -16.42 7.54 19.98
N LYS A 207 -16.55 6.48 20.79
CA LYS A 207 -17.83 5.79 21.02
C LYS A 207 -18.94 6.75 21.47
N LYS A 208 -18.65 7.59 22.47
CA LYS A 208 -19.61 8.62 22.94
C LYS A 208 -19.96 9.63 21.86
N ALA A 209 -18.99 10.04 21.05
CA ALA A 209 -19.21 10.93 19.91
C ALA A 209 -20.12 10.31 18.84
N VAL A 210 -19.89 9.03 18.50
CA VAL A 210 -20.71 8.28 17.54
C VAL A 210 -22.13 8.13 18.07
N ASN A 211 -22.33 7.76 19.34
CA ASN A 211 -23.66 7.61 19.92
C ASN A 211 -24.44 8.93 19.86
N ARG A 212 -23.82 10.06 20.27
CA ARG A 212 -24.44 11.39 20.15
C ARG A 212 -24.75 11.75 18.70
N PHE A 213 -23.87 11.39 17.76
CA PHE A 213 -24.08 11.65 16.34
C PHE A 213 -25.28 10.87 15.77
N LEU A 214 -25.46 9.62 16.21
CA LEU A 214 -26.61 8.81 15.83
C LEU A 214 -27.91 9.35 16.49
N GLU A 215 -27.85 9.82 17.73
CA GLU A 215 -28.99 10.39 18.48
C GLU A 215 -29.50 11.72 17.89
N VAL A 216 -28.63 12.59 17.37
CA VAL A 216 -29.02 13.92 16.84
C VAL A 216 -30.01 13.86 15.67
N LYS A 217 -30.13 12.72 14.98
CA LYS A 217 -31.15 12.52 13.93
C LYS A 217 -32.53 12.07 14.44
N VAL A 218 -32.67 11.83 15.74
CA VAL A 218 -33.94 11.48 16.42
C VAL A 218 -34.64 12.73 16.98
N GLY A 219 -34.14 13.94 16.66
CA GLY A 219 -34.81 15.19 17.01
C GLY A 219 -36.17 15.32 16.29
N PRO A 220 -37.19 15.89 16.95
CA PRO A 220 -38.52 16.04 16.39
C PRO A 220 -38.53 17.19 15.38
N GLU A 221 -38.10 16.93 14.15
CA GLU A 221 -38.40 17.84 13.03
C GLU A 221 -39.45 17.21 12.13
N GLU A 222 -40.59 17.90 12.12
CA GLU A 222 -41.78 17.76 11.31
C GLU A 222 -41.47 17.65 9.80
N PHE A 223 -42.48 17.25 9.02
CA PHE A 223 -42.59 17.22 7.55
C PHE A 223 -42.48 15.85 6.82
N ASN A 224 -43.64 15.47 6.27
CA ASN A 224 -44.01 14.45 5.28
C ASN A 224 -43.59 12.97 5.46
N ASP A 225 -44.61 12.11 5.52
CA ASP A 225 -44.59 10.67 5.84
C ASP A 225 -43.94 9.81 4.73
N ASP A 226 -43.89 10.29 3.49
CA ASP A 226 -43.47 9.51 2.31
C ASP A 226 -42.00 9.03 2.32
N ASN A 227 -41.14 9.60 3.18
CA ASN A 227 -39.71 9.25 3.27
C ASN A 227 -39.28 8.74 4.65
N LYS A 228 -40.22 8.51 5.57
CA LYS A 228 -39.90 8.07 6.94
C LYS A 228 -39.22 6.70 6.98
N ASP A 229 -39.73 5.75 6.21
CA ASP A 229 -39.18 4.39 6.13
C ASP A 229 -37.79 4.38 5.51
N TYR A 230 -37.57 5.16 4.45
CA TYR A 230 -36.25 5.29 3.82
C TYR A 230 -35.21 5.87 4.80
N ARG A 231 -35.57 6.95 5.53
CA ARG A 231 -34.70 7.57 6.52
C ARG A 231 -34.36 6.63 7.68
N ASN A 232 -35.34 5.84 8.14
CA ASN A 232 -35.11 4.82 9.17
C ASN A 232 -34.17 3.71 8.68
N GLN A 233 -34.33 3.24 7.44
CA GLN A 233 -33.42 2.26 6.86
C GLN A 233 -32.00 2.79 6.70
N GLU A 234 -31.82 4.05 6.26
CA GLU A 234 -30.49 4.67 6.21
C GLU A 234 -29.86 4.81 7.59
N TYR A 235 -30.66 5.16 8.60
CA TYR A 235 -30.20 5.25 9.98
C TYR A 235 -29.73 3.89 10.51
N GLU A 236 -30.54 2.84 10.36
CA GLU A 236 -30.19 1.48 10.82
C GLU A 236 -28.92 0.97 10.12
N LYS A 237 -28.82 1.14 8.79
CA LYS A 237 -27.60 0.79 8.03
C LYS A 237 -26.37 1.53 8.56
N LYS A 238 -26.51 2.82 8.88
CA LYS A 238 -25.42 3.62 9.43
C LYS A 238 -25.04 3.17 10.84
N ARG A 239 -26.02 2.85 11.69
CA ARG A 239 -25.77 2.29 13.02
C ARG A 239 -25.01 0.97 12.92
N GLU A 240 -25.46 0.05 12.07
CA GLU A 240 -24.81 -1.24 11.82
C GLU A 240 -23.37 -1.06 11.32
N GLN A 241 -23.13 -0.08 10.43
CA GLN A 241 -21.79 0.25 9.97
C GLN A 241 -20.87 0.68 11.12
N PHE A 242 -21.30 1.61 11.98
CA PHE A 242 -20.50 2.01 13.14
C PHE A 242 -20.36 0.87 14.16
N GLU A 243 -21.42 0.11 14.44
CA GLU A 243 -21.39 -1.03 15.36
C GLU A 243 -20.36 -2.07 14.92
N SER A 244 -20.22 -2.29 13.61
CA SER A 244 -19.20 -3.18 13.05
C SER A 244 -17.76 -2.80 13.38
N VAL A 245 -17.49 -1.55 13.76
CA VAL A 245 -16.17 -1.11 14.24
C VAL A 245 -16.12 -0.94 15.75
N LEU A 246 -17.23 -0.60 16.41
CA LEU A 246 -17.28 -0.40 17.85
C LEU A 246 -17.28 -1.72 18.64
N ASP A 247 -17.91 -2.77 18.11
CA ASP A 247 -17.89 -4.12 18.69
C ASP A 247 -16.69 -4.93 18.18
N ASN A 248 -15.81 -5.31 19.13
CA ASN A 248 -14.64 -6.13 18.82
C ASN A 248 -15.02 -7.51 18.26
N ARG A 249 -16.13 -8.12 18.69
CA ARG A 249 -16.56 -9.45 18.21
C ARG A 249 -16.97 -9.41 16.74
N VAL A 250 -17.69 -8.36 16.35
CA VAL A 250 -18.09 -8.17 14.94
C VAL A 250 -16.86 -7.89 14.08
N HIS A 251 -15.92 -7.08 14.58
CA HIS A 251 -14.66 -6.84 13.91
C HIS A 251 -13.84 -8.12 13.70
N ASP A 252 -13.67 -8.95 14.75
CA ASP A 252 -12.93 -10.21 14.68
C ASP A 252 -13.59 -11.19 13.69
N ALA A 253 -14.93 -11.22 13.63
CA ALA A 253 -15.68 -12.01 12.66
C ALA A 253 -15.53 -11.52 11.20
N LEU A 254 -15.27 -10.22 10.98
CA LEU A 254 -14.96 -9.68 9.65
C LEU A 254 -13.50 -9.98 9.25
N MET A 255 -12.58 -9.96 10.21
CA MET A 255 -11.20 -10.37 9.98
C MET A 255 -11.10 -11.86 9.60
N SER A 256 -11.79 -12.75 10.32
CA SER A 256 -11.73 -14.20 10.06
C SER A 256 -12.26 -14.59 8.68
N ARG A 257 -13.18 -13.79 8.12
CA ARG A 257 -13.70 -13.94 6.75
C ARG A 257 -12.82 -13.30 5.68
N GLY A 258 -11.76 -12.59 6.05
CA GLY A 258 -10.94 -11.83 5.12
C GLY A 258 -11.68 -10.63 4.52
N GLU A 259 -12.59 -10.01 5.27
CA GLU A 259 -13.24 -8.73 4.91
C GLU A 259 -12.51 -7.53 5.54
N ARG A 260 -11.77 -7.75 6.65
CA ARG A 260 -10.81 -6.82 7.25
C ARG A 260 -9.41 -7.42 7.32
N ARG A 261 -8.37 -6.60 7.47
CA ARG A 261 -6.95 -7.00 7.48
C ARG A 261 -6.21 -6.55 8.74
N PHE A 262 -6.60 -5.42 9.31
CA PHE A 262 -6.02 -4.83 10.51
C PHE A 262 -6.73 -5.31 11.76
N SER A 263 -5.94 -5.55 12.81
CA SER A 263 -6.41 -5.72 14.17
C SER A 263 -7.30 -4.55 14.61
N HIS A 264 -8.17 -4.81 15.59
CA HIS A 264 -9.10 -3.79 16.08
C HIS A 264 -8.36 -2.55 16.54
N LYS A 265 -7.29 -2.72 17.31
CA LYS A 265 -6.48 -1.63 17.84
C LYS A 265 -5.73 -0.86 16.74
N ALA A 266 -5.21 -1.54 15.71
CA ALA A 266 -4.62 -0.85 14.56
C ALA A 266 -5.66 0.00 13.81
N LEU A 267 -6.88 -0.51 13.66
CA LEU A 267 -7.98 0.22 13.04
C LEU A 267 -8.36 1.47 13.85
N GLN A 268 -8.38 1.38 15.19
CA GLN A 268 -8.58 2.55 16.07
C GLN A 268 -7.51 3.63 15.82
N GLY A 269 -6.23 3.23 15.74
CA GLY A 269 -5.12 4.14 15.44
C GLY A 269 -5.26 4.82 14.08
N ALA A 270 -5.67 4.06 13.06
CA ALA A 270 -5.91 4.60 11.73
C ALA A 270 -7.08 5.62 11.69
N ILE A 271 -8.17 5.34 12.43
CA ILE A 271 -9.29 6.29 12.60
C ILE A 271 -8.80 7.55 13.32
N LEU A 272 -8.05 7.41 14.43
CA LEU A 272 -7.48 8.55 15.16
C LEU A 272 -6.64 9.44 14.24
N ILE A 273 -5.65 8.87 13.55
CA ILE A 273 -4.78 9.61 12.61
C ILE A 273 -5.61 10.33 11.55
N THR A 274 -6.67 9.70 11.04
CA THR A 274 -7.51 10.29 10.00
C THR A 274 -8.34 11.47 10.53
N LEU A 275 -8.90 11.36 11.74
CA LEU A 275 -9.71 12.42 12.35
C LEU A 275 -8.86 13.63 12.80
N TYR A 276 -7.62 13.41 13.24
CA TYR A 276 -6.71 14.45 13.73
C TYR A 276 -5.55 14.76 12.77
N ARG A 277 -5.71 14.44 11.48
CA ARG A 277 -4.69 14.64 10.43
C ARG A 277 -4.13 16.06 10.32
N ASP A 278 -4.88 17.05 10.79
CA ASP A 278 -4.52 18.47 10.74
C ASP A 278 -3.55 18.85 11.89
N GLU A 279 -3.36 17.99 12.89
CA GLU A 279 -2.38 18.19 13.96
C GLU A 279 -0.96 17.79 13.48
N PRO A 280 0.11 18.53 13.86
CA PRO A 280 1.44 18.31 13.29
C PRO A 280 1.95 16.87 13.39
N ARG A 281 1.79 16.23 14.55
CA ARG A 281 2.22 14.84 14.80
C ARG A 281 1.46 13.79 13.98
N PHE A 282 0.24 14.09 13.54
CA PHE A 282 -0.57 13.16 12.74
C PHE A 282 -0.55 13.48 11.24
N SER A 283 -0.05 14.65 10.85
CA SER A 283 0.09 15.04 9.44
C SER A 283 0.92 14.06 8.62
N GLN A 284 2.12 13.69 9.11
CA GLN A 284 3.02 12.75 8.43
C GLN A 284 2.48 11.31 8.47
N PRO A 285 2.01 10.77 9.62
CA PRO A 285 1.30 9.49 9.65
C PRO A 285 0.14 9.40 8.67
N HIS A 286 -0.68 10.44 8.55
CA HIS A 286 -1.80 10.45 7.60
C HIS A 286 -1.33 10.39 6.14
N GLN A 287 -0.23 11.08 5.80
CA GLN A 287 0.38 10.97 4.48
C GLN A 287 0.91 9.54 4.22
N ILE A 288 1.47 8.85 5.23
CA ILE A 288 1.88 7.45 5.11
C ILE A 288 0.67 6.59 4.73
N LEU A 289 -0.44 6.73 5.47
CA LEU A 289 -1.68 5.98 5.18
C LEU A 289 -2.22 6.27 3.78
N THR A 290 -2.13 7.53 3.33
CA THR A 290 -2.53 7.95 1.98
C THR A 290 -1.68 7.25 0.91
N LEU A 291 -0.35 7.24 1.06
CA LEU A 291 0.55 6.61 0.11
C LEU A 291 0.38 5.08 0.07
N LEU A 292 0.03 4.44 1.20
CA LEU A 292 -0.30 3.01 1.21
C LEU A 292 -1.55 2.71 0.38
N MET A 293 -2.60 3.55 0.47
CA MET A 293 -3.78 3.44 -0.40
C MET A 293 -3.42 3.71 -1.87
N ASP A 294 -2.56 4.69 -2.15
CA ASP A 294 -2.11 4.97 -3.52
C ASP A 294 -1.38 3.77 -4.15
N ILE A 295 -0.53 3.08 -3.38
CA ILE A 295 0.16 1.87 -3.81
C ILE A 295 -0.84 0.76 -4.18
N ASP A 296 -1.82 0.47 -3.31
CA ASP A 296 -2.85 -0.53 -3.60
C ASP A 296 -3.66 -0.16 -4.87
N SER A 297 -4.08 1.11 -4.96
CA SER A 297 -4.83 1.64 -6.10
C SER A 297 -4.05 1.49 -7.41
N LEU A 298 -2.76 1.82 -7.41
CA LEU A 298 -1.90 1.73 -8.59
C LEU A 298 -1.59 0.28 -8.97
N ILE A 299 -1.41 -0.63 -8.01
CA ILE A 299 -1.26 -2.06 -8.31
C ILE A 299 -2.54 -2.60 -8.94
N THR A 300 -3.73 -2.24 -8.42
CA THR A 300 -5.00 -2.63 -9.04
C THR A 300 -5.15 -2.04 -10.45
N LYS A 301 -4.78 -0.77 -10.66
CA LYS A 301 -4.78 -0.14 -12.00
C LYS A 301 -3.82 -0.84 -12.96
N TRP A 302 -2.62 -1.20 -12.51
CA TRP A 302 -1.68 -1.96 -13.32
C TRP A 302 -2.24 -3.33 -13.72
N ARG A 303 -2.86 -4.06 -12.78
CA ARG A 303 -3.55 -5.33 -13.08
C ARG A 303 -4.67 -5.13 -14.09
N TYR A 304 -5.44 -4.05 -13.96
CA TYR A 304 -6.53 -3.73 -14.87
C TYR A 304 -6.03 -3.44 -16.28
N ASN A 305 -5.04 -2.55 -16.43
CA ASN A 305 -4.42 -2.27 -17.74
C ASN A 305 -3.85 -3.54 -18.36
N HIS A 306 -3.16 -4.37 -17.57
CA HIS A 306 -2.67 -5.67 -18.01
C HIS A 306 -3.80 -6.60 -18.49
N VAL A 307 -4.94 -6.66 -17.78
CA VAL A 307 -6.12 -7.43 -18.19
C VAL A 307 -6.67 -6.96 -19.53
N ILE A 308 -6.79 -5.64 -19.74
CA ILE A 308 -7.30 -5.07 -20.98
C ILE A 308 -6.36 -5.35 -22.15
N MET A 309 -5.05 -5.14 -21.96
CA MET A 309 -4.02 -5.49 -22.94
C MET A 309 -4.08 -6.98 -23.30
N VAL A 310 -4.15 -7.87 -22.31
CA VAL A 310 -4.24 -9.32 -22.57
C VAL A 310 -5.51 -9.67 -23.34
N GLN A 311 -6.66 -9.05 -23.02
CA GLN A 311 -7.89 -9.25 -23.77
C GLN A 311 -7.76 -8.81 -25.23
N ARG A 312 -7.02 -7.74 -25.51
CA ARG A 312 -6.71 -7.30 -26.89
C ARG A 312 -5.80 -8.30 -27.60
N MET A 313 -4.77 -8.82 -26.92
CA MET A 313 -3.76 -9.69 -27.52
C MET A 313 -4.25 -11.12 -27.80
N ILE A 314 -5.03 -11.72 -26.88
CA ILE A 314 -5.43 -13.15 -26.98
C ILE A 314 -6.94 -13.38 -26.83
N GLY A 315 -7.75 -12.32 -26.75
CA GLY A 315 -9.19 -12.43 -26.53
C GLY A 315 -9.56 -12.90 -25.11
N SER A 316 -10.79 -13.37 -24.95
CA SER A 316 -11.34 -13.79 -23.64
C SER A 316 -11.33 -15.30 -23.41
N SER A 317 -11.01 -16.10 -24.44
CA SER A 317 -11.21 -17.56 -24.44
C SER A 317 -9.92 -18.36 -24.68
N GLN A 318 -8.84 -17.73 -25.14
CA GLN A 318 -7.57 -18.44 -25.26
C GLN A 318 -6.94 -18.68 -23.89
N LEU A 319 -6.42 -19.90 -23.69
CA LEU A 319 -5.64 -20.25 -22.51
C LEU A 319 -4.32 -19.46 -22.51
N GLY A 320 -3.91 -19.00 -21.33
CA GLY A 320 -2.59 -18.40 -21.17
C GLY A 320 -1.49 -19.45 -21.34
N THR A 321 -0.30 -19.05 -21.81
CA THR A 321 0.86 -19.95 -21.95
C THR A 321 1.26 -20.63 -20.64
N GLY A 322 0.96 -20.00 -19.50
CA GLY A 322 1.16 -20.57 -18.17
C GLY A 322 0.09 -21.57 -17.70
N GLY A 323 -0.87 -21.95 -18.56
CA GLY A 323 -1.92 -22.95 -18.25
C GLY A 323 -3.14 -22.41 -17.50
N SER A 324 -3.29 -21.10 -17.39
CA SER A 324 -4.47 -20.47 -16.76
C SER A 324 -5.60 -20.27 -17.76
N SER A 325 -6.80 -19.95 -17.27
CA SER A 325 -7.92 -19.48 -18.10
C SER A 325 -7.67 -18.10 -18.76
N GLY A 326 -6.43 -17.60 -18.71
CA GLY A 326 -5.99 -16.37 -19.36
C GLY A 326 -6.70 -15.16 -18.78
N TYR A 327 -7.50 -14.49 -19.60
CA TYR A 327 -8.25 -13.29 -19.26
C TYR A 327 -9.13 -13.45 -18.00
N GLN A 328 -9.85 -14.57 -17.85
CA GLN A 328 -10.77 -14.77 -16.72
C GLN A 328 -10.04 -14.85 -15.38
N TYR A 329 -8.89 -15.54 -15.36
CA TYR A 329 -8.02 -15.57 -14.19
C TYR A 329 -7.54 -14.15 -13.85
N LEU A 330 -6.98 -13.42 -14.82
CA LEU A 330 -6.43 -12.09 -14.57
C LEU A 330 -7.51 -11.12 -14.06
N ARG A 331 -8.71 -11.16 -14.64
CA ARG A 331 -9.87 -10.38 -14.18
C ARG A 331 -10.25 -10.69 -12.73
N SER A 332 -10.15 -11.94 -12.29
CA SER A 332 -10.42 -12.31 -10.89
C SER A 332 -9.41 -11.71 -9.89
N THR A 333 -8.21 -11.34 -10.35
CA THR A 333 -7.19 -10.66 -9.52
C THR A 333 -7.46 -9.18 -9.27
N LEU A 334 -8.50 -8.60 -9.92
CA LEU A 334 -8.94 -7.22 -9.70
C LEU A 334 -9.80 -7.03 -8.44
N SER A 335 -10.05 -8.11 -7.69
CA SER A 335 -10.88 -8.06 -6.49
C SER A 335 -10.13 -7.51 -5.27
N ASP A 336 -10.90 -7.03 -4.28
CA ASP A 336 -10.38 -6.55 -2.98
C ASP A 336 -9.64 -7.61 -2.18
N ARG A 337 -9.68 -8.88 -2.61
CA ARG A 337 -8.82 -9.94 -2.07
C ARG A 337 -7.32 -9.61 -2.18
N TYR A 338 -6.93 -8.88 -3.23
CA TYR A 338 -5.55 -8.47 -3.47
C TYR A 338 -5.21 -7.09 -2.90
N LYS A 339 -6.20 -6.33 -2.39
CA LYS A 339 -5.94 -5.05 -1.70
C LYS A 339 -5.46 -5.32 -0.28
N VAL A 340 -4.23 -4.92 0.02
CA VAL A 340 -3.58 -5.21 1.29
C VAL A 340 -4.10 -4.29 2.41
N PHE A 341 -4.35 -3.03 2.07
CA PHE A 341 -4.78 -1.96 2.98
C PHE A 341 -6.26 -1.59 2.76
N VAL A 342 -7.11 -2.55 2.41
CA VAL A 342 -8.56 -2.35 2.18
C VAL A 342 -9.26 -1.63 3.33
N ASP A 343 -8.81 -1.85 4.57
CA ASP A 343 -9.35 -1.17 5.75
C ASP A 343 -9.16 0.35 5.69
N LEU A 344 -8.05 0.84 5.12
CA LEU A 344 -7.78 2.28 4.98
C LEU A 344 -8.79 2.96 4.06
N PHE A 345 -9.18 2.31 2.96
CA PHE A 345 -10.22 2.81 2.07
C PHE A 345 -11.57 2.88 2.77
N ASN A 346 -11.86 1.88 3.61
CA ASN A 346 -13.11 1.77 4.35
C ASN A 346 -13.18 2.68 5.59
N LEU A 347 -12.10 3.38 5.97
CA LEU A 347 -12.11 4.36 7.07
C LEU A 347 -13.13 5.49 6.83
N SER A 348 -13.36 5.84 5.57
CA SER A 348 -14.31 6.89 5.17
C SER A 348 -15.73 6.59 5.68
N THR A 349 -16.08 5.31 5.84
CA THR A 349 -17.36 4.85 6.40
C THR A 349 -17.54 5.25 7.86
N PHE A 350 -16.44 5.38 8.61
CA PHE A 350 -16.42 5.63 10.05
C PHE A 350 -16.13 7.10 10.39
N LEU A 351 -16.25 8.02 9.44
CA LEU A 351 -16.05 9.44 9.71
C LEU A 351 -17.31 10.05 10.35
N VAL A 352 -17.09 10.82 11.41
CA VAL A 352 -18.12 11.67 12.04
C VAL A 352 -17.90 13.14 11.65
N PRO A 353 -18.94 13.99 11.64
CA PRO A 353 -18.76 15.41 11.36
C PRO A 353 -17.78 16.06 12.36
N ARG A 354 -17.06 17.10 11.93
CA ARG A 354 -16.02 17.76 12.74
C ARG A 354 -16.51 18.22 14.12
N SER A 355 -17.78 18.60 14.25
CA SER A 355 -18.39 19.00 15.53
C SER A 355 -18.50 17.86 16.56
N PHE A 356 -18.52 16.60 16.12
CA PHE A 356 -18.60 15.44 17.01
C PHE A 356 -17.23 14.88 17.37
N ILE A 357 -16.17 15.22 16.61
CA ILE A 357 -14.82 14.73 16.88
C ILE A 357 -14.39 15.16 18.31
N PRO A 358 -13.93 14.24 19.15
CA PRO A 358 -13.49 14.60 20.50
C PRO A 358 -12.43 15.70 20.50
N ASN A 359 -12.60 16.73 21.32
CA ASN A 359 -11.62 17.82 21.34
C ASN A 359 -10.31 17.35 22.00
N LEU A 360 -9.18 17.62 21.35
CA LEU A 360 -7.87 17.50 21.96
C LEU A 360 -7.72 18.66 22.96
N GLY A 361 -7.89 18.36 24.26
CA GLY A 361 -7.69 19.37 25.31
C GLY A 361 -6.30 20.01 25.23
N LEU A 362 -6.14 21.22 25.77
CA LEU A 362 -4.91 22.02 25.65
C LEU A 362 -3.63 21.27 26.04
N LYS A 363 -3.67 20.44 27.09
CA LYS A 363 -2.53 19.62 27.52
C LYS A 363 -2.09 18.61 26.45
N ILE A 364 -3.05 17.96 25.81
CA ILE A 364 -2.80 16.95 24.77
C ILE A 364 -2.35 17.63 23.50
N LYS A 365 -2.96 18.76 23.12
CA LYS A 365 -2.46 19.60 22.04
C LYS A 365 -1.00 19.96 22.29
N ASN A 366 -0.68 20.58 23.42
CA ASN A 366 0.69 20.97 23.75
C ASN A 366 1.67 19.78 23.71
N HIS A 367 1.25 18.59 24.16
CA HIS A 367 2.04 17.37 24.06
C HIS A 367 2.15 16.82 22.63
N LEU A 368 1.19 17.12 21.75
CA LEU A 368 1.30 16.87 20.32
C LEU A 368 2.17 17.91 19.60
N TYR A 369 2.45 19.06 20.23
CA TYR A 369 3.40 20.07 19.74
C TYR A 369 4.80 19.91 20.36
N SER A 370 4.94 19.27 21.53
CA SER A 370 6.21 19.06 22.24
C SER A 370 6.74 17.64 22.08
N ASN A 371 8.03 17.51 21.80
CA ASN A 371 8.74 16.24 21.54
C ASN A 371 8.98 15.37 22.81
N THR A 372 8.11 15.48 23.83
CA THR A 372 8.29 14.85 25.16
C THR A 372 7.50 13.54 25.28
N ASP A 373 8.04 12.60 26.07
CA ASP A 373 7.54 11.23 26.22
C ASP A 373 6.21 11.14 26.99
N TRP A 374 5.37 10.18 26.61
CA TRP A 374 3.98 9.98 27.11
C TRP A 374 3.87 9.58 28.60
N LYS A 375 4.98 9.23 29.26
CA LYS A 375 4.98 8.62 30.61
C LYS A 375 4.86 9.59 31.77
N THR A 376 5.12 10.89 31.59
CA THR A 376 5.15 11.85 32.71
C THR A 376 3.82 12.57 32.95
N ALA A 377 2.79 12.35 32.13
CA ALA A 377 1.50 13.03 32.29
C ALA A 377 0.56 12.39 33.32
N SER A 378 0.87 11.19 33.83
CA SER A 378 -0.02 10.44 34.75
C SER A 378 0.13 10.82 36.23
N GLU A 379 1.29 11.34 36.66
CA GLU A 379 1.55 11.58 38.10
C GLU A 379 0.92 12.88 38.63
N ASP A 380 0.78 13.91 37.80
CA ASP A 380 0.21 15.21 38.24
C ASP A 380 -1.34 15.30 38.14
N CYS A 381 -2.00 14.22 37.69
CA CYS A 381 -3.45 14.19 37.53
C CYS A 381 -4.23 14.09 38.86
N ILE A 382 -3.56 13.77 39.98
CA ILE A 382 -4.24 13.58 41.27
C ILE A 382 -4.36 14.90 42.06
N GLN A 383 -3.56 15.93 41.78
CA GLN A 383 -3.52 17.14 42.62
C GLN A 383 -4.32 18.35 42.11
N ASN A 384 -4.77 18.37 40.85
CA ASN A 384 -5.35 19.59 40.25
C ASN A 384 -6.88 19.58 40.06
N ASN A 385 -7.60 18.61 40.63
CA ASN A 385 -9.06 18.52 40.48
C ASN A 385 -9.88 19.31 41.52
N GLU A 386 -9.25 20.10 42.40
CA GLU A 386 -9.99 20.81 43.46
C GLU A 386 -10.22 22.33 43.22
N GLU A 387 -9.63 22.98 42.21
CA GLU A 387 -9.67 24.47 42.16
C GLU A 387 -10.44 25.17 41.03
N GLU A 388 -11.04 24.50 40.05
CA GLU A 388 -11.84 25.20 39.02
C GLU A 388 -13.36 25.06 39.23
N LYS A 389 -13.86 25.74 40.27
CA LYS A 389 -15.20 26.34 40.28
C LYS A 389 -15.04 27.84 40.39
N LEU A 390 -15.19 28.59 39.29
CA LEU A 390 -15.54 30.01 39.32
C LEU A 390 -16.13 30.49 37.99
N ASP A 391 -17.37 30.98 38.10
CA ASP A 391 -18.11 31.95 37.32
C ASP A 391 -18.04 32.00 35.78
N VAL A 392 -19.14 31.58 35.16
CA VAL A 392 -19.59 32.12 33.87
C VAL A 392 -20.91 32.87 34.08
N LYS A 393 -20.80 34.17 34.33
CA LYS A 393 -21.84 35.17 34.03
C LYS A 393 -21.23 36.22 33.13
N ASN A 394 -21.96 36.53 32.05
CA ASN A 394 -21.76 37.61 31.08
C ASN A 394 -20.62 37.37 30.07
N PHE A 395 -20.94 36.93 28.85
CA PHE A 395 -21.23 37.81 27.70
C PHE A 395 -21.82 36.99 26.54
#